data_AF-A0A2X2J0F1-F1
#
_entry.id   AF-A0A2X2J0F1-F1
#
_cell.length_a   1.000
_cell.length_b   1.000
_cell.length_c   1.000
_cell.angle_alpha   90.00
_cell.angle_beta   90.00
_cell.angle_gamma   90.00
#
_symmetry.space_group_name_H-M   'P 1'
#
loop_
_entity.id
_entity.type
_entity.pdbx_description
1 polymer ?
#
loop_
_entity_poly.entity_id
_entity_poly.type
_entity_poly.pdbx_seq_one_letter_code
_entity_poly.pdbx_strand_id
1 'polypeptide(L)'
;MENKFKEKRGMVSGPIWSDWREQLRESELIGLHQRLENLEREILLDWLQWHDPKGNYTDRKCIENGVQQLSKLKAVAYIHKEILRIHMKRRYNAFSNTHAQLIFNN
;
A
#
# COMPACT_ATOMS: atom_id res chain seq x y z
N MET A 1 -3.08 19.48 18.24
CA MET A 1 -1.85 18.85 17.70
C MET A 1 -1.97 18.85 16.19
N GLU A 2 -1.35 19.83 15.53
CA GLU A 2 -1.36 19.97 14.07
C GLU A 2 -0.26 19.08 13.47
N ASN A 3 -0.64 18.18 12.55
CA ASN A 3 0.30 17.31 11.87
C ASN A 3 0.89 18.05 10.66
N LYS A 4 2.17 18.41 10.75
CA LYS A 4 2.93 19.16 9.74
C LYS A 4 3.29 18.28 8.55
N PHE A 5 2.39 18.17 7.58
CA PHE A 5 2.74 17.73 6.22
C PHE A 5 2.89 18.97 5.33
N LYS A 6 4.07 19.62 5.38
CA LYS A 6 4.51 20.66 4.45
C LYS A 6 5.87 20.27 3.89
N GLU A 7 5.91 19.91 2.61
CA GLU A 7 6.25 20.78 1.47
C GLU A 7 7.70 20.56 1.04
N LYS A 8 7.89 19.75 -0.01
CA LYS A 8 8.81 20.04 -1.11
C LYS A 8 8.21 19.51 -2.40
N ARG A 9 7.49 20.37 -3.14
CA ARG A 9 7.04 20.11 -4.51
C ARG A 9 7.89 20.93 -5.48
N GLY A 10 8.75 20.24 -6.23
CA GLY A 10 9.01 20.59 -7.62
C GLY A 10 7.87 20.00 -8.47
N MET A 11 7.41 20.77 -9.45
CA MET A 11 6.29 20.52 -10.37
C MET A 11 6.16 19.08 -10.86
N VAL A 12 4.96 18.48 -10.76
CA VAL A 12 4.22 17.82 -11.88
C VAL A 12 2.74 17.67 -11.46
N SER A 13 1.80 18.18 -12.28
CA SER A 13 0.37 17.80 -12.44
C SER A 13 -0.56 17.62 -11.22
N GLY A 14 -1.82 18.06 -11.30
CA GLY A 14 -2.85 17.92 -10.24
C GLY A 14 -2.90 16.54 -9.58
N PRO A 15 -3.17 16.44 -8.26
CA PRO A 15 -2.70 15.32 -7.47
C PRO A 15 -3.55 14.08 -7.75
N ILE A 16 -3.01 13.19 -8.59
CA ILE A 16 -3.29 11.75 -8.56
C ILE A 16 -3.25 11.22 -7.10
N TRP A 17 -2.55 11.94 -6.21
CA TRP A 17 -2.29 11.65 -4.82
C TRP A 17 -3.39 12.12 -3.85
N SER A 18 -4.64 12.31 -4.29
CA SER A 18 -5.75 12.60 -3.36
C SER A 18 -6.36 11.36 -2.72
N ASP A 19 -6.19 10.18 -3.33
CA ASP A 19 -6.70 8.93 -2.75
C ASP A 19 -5.75 8.45 -1.65
N TRP A 20 -6.26 8.40 -0.40
CA TRP A 20 -5.51 7.93 0.76
C TRP A 20 -5.01 6.49 0.58
N ARG A 21 -5.66 5.68 -0.26
CA ARG A 21 -5.27 4.29 -0.53
C ARG A 21 -3.98 4.23 -1.35
N GLU A 22 -3.83 5.14 -2.32
CA GLU A 22 -2.57 5.33 -3.02
C GLU A 22 -1.49 5.86 -2.08
N GLN A 23 -1.81 6.85 -1.23
CA GLN A 23 -0.84 7.37 -0.25
C GLN A 23 -0.34 6.27 0.71
N LEU A 24 -1.22 5.36 1.15
CA LEU A 24 -0.84 4.23 1.98
C LEU A 24 0.04 3.23 1.20
N ARG A 25 -0.30 2.97 -0.07
CA ARG A 25 0.49 2.11 -0.96
C ARG A 25 1.92 2.65 -1.18
N GLU A 26 2.08 3.96 -1.23
CA GLU A 26 3.36 4.65 -1.40
C GLU A 26 4.10 4.95 -0.08
N SER A 27 3.51 4.60 1.06
CA SER A 27 4.05 4.97 2.37
C SER A 27 5.42 4.35 2.66
N GLU A 28 6.25 5.08 3.41
CA GLU A 28 7.56 4.59 3.84
C GLU A 28 7.45 3.32 4.69
N LEU A 29 8.40 2.39 4.51
CA LEU A 29 8.39 1.11 5.23
C LEU A 29 8.71 1.28 6.72
N ILE A 30 9.46 2.31 7.09
CA ILE A 30 9.82 2.57 8.49
C ILE A 30 8.56 2.93 9.27
N GLY A 31 8.28 2.18 10.35
CA GLY A 31 7.10 2.37 11.18
C GLY A 31 5.76 2.05 10.50
N LEU A 32 5.77 1.42 9.32
CA LEU A 32 4.55 1.08 8.59
C LEU A 32 3.63 0.19 9.42
N HIS A 33 4.19 -0.82 10.10
CA HIS A 33 3.41 -1.74 10.93
C HIS A 33 2.64 -1.00 12.04
N GLN A 34 3.32 -0.15 12.82
CA GLN A 34 2.68 0.63 13.88
C GLN A 34 1.60 1.57 13.34
N ARG A 35 1.82 2.19 12.17
CA ARG A 35 0.79 3.03 11.54
C ARG A 35 -0.44 2.23 11.13
N LEU A 36 -0.26 1.03 10.59
CA LEU A 36 -1.37 0.14 10.24
C LEU A 36 -2.13 -0.34 11.48
N GLU A 37 -1.44 -0.65 12.58
CA GLU A 37 -2.07 -1.03 13.85
C GLU A 37 -2.96 0.08 14.43
N ASN A 38 -2.64 1.34 14.14
CA ASN A 38 -3.44 2.49 14.58
C ASN A 38 -4.70 2.73 13.74
N LEU A 39 -4.83 2.11 12.56
CA LEU A 39 -6.04 2.24 11.73
C LEU A 39 -7.17 1.34 12.23
N GLU A 40 -8.40 1.75 11.96
CA GLU A 40 -9.58 0.91 12.19
C GLU A 40 -9.59 -0.30 11.26
N ARG A 41 -10.24 -1.38 11.69
CA ARG A 41 -10.32 -2.63 10.90
C ARG A 41 -10.95 -2.33 9.54
N GLU A 42 -12.01 -1.55 9.52
CA GLU A 42 -12.83 -1.22 8.36
C GLU A 42 -12.01 -0.48 7.30
N ILE A 43 -11.13 0.44 7.73
CA ILE A 43 -10.19 1.14 6.85
C ILE A 43 -9.18 0.17 6.24
N LEU A 44 -8.65 -0.78 7.04
CA LEU A 44 -7.73 -1.80 6.53
C LEU A 44 -8.44 -2.71 5.51
N LEU A 45 -9.68 -3.11 5.77
CA LEU A 45 -10.46 -3.94 4.85
C LEU A 45 -10.80 -3.19 3.56
N ASP A 46 -11.13 -1.89 3.63
CA ASP A 46 -11.36 -1.07 2.43
C ASP A 46 -10.10 -0.99 1.55
N TRP A 47 -8.93 -0.80 2.16
CA TRP A 47 -7.67 -0.80 1.42
C TRP A 47 -7.41 -2.14 0.74
N LEU A 48 -7.61 -3.26 1.44
CA LEU A 48 -7.43 -4.60 0.87
C LEU A 48 -8.40 -4.86 -0.29
N GLN A 49 -9.65 -4.44 -0.12
CA GLN A 49 -10.70 -4.58 -1.14
C GLN A 49 -10.44 -3.70 -2.37
N TRP A 50 -9.83 -2.52 -2.19
CA TRP A 50 -9.39 -1.67 -3.28
C TRP A 50 -8.17 -2.25 -4.01
N HIS A 51 -7.17 -2.76 -3.27
CA HIS A 51 -5.94 -3.29 -3.85
C HIS A 51 -6.14 -4.63 -4.56
N ASP A 52 -6.94 -5.53 -3.98
CA ASP A 52 -7.36 -6.78 -4.62
C ASP A 52 -8.89 -6.94 -4.57
N PRO A 53 -9.59 -6.46 -5.63
CA PRO A 53 -11.04 -6.54 -5.72
C PRO A 53 -11.62 -7.95 -5.64
N LYS A 54 -10.83 -8.97 -5.98
CA LYS A 54 -11.26 -10.36 -6.04
C LYS A 54 -11.13 -11.08 -4.68
N GLY A 55 -10.45 -10.46 -3.71
CA GLY A 55 -10.29 -11.05 -2.39
C GLY A 55 -11.58 -11.04 -1.54
N ASN A 56 -11.58 -11.90 -0.53
CA ASN A 56 -12.66 -12.06 0.46
C ASN A 56 -12.35 -11.21 1.70
N TYR A 57 -12.46 -9.89 1.57
CA TYR A 57 -12.08 -8.96 2.64
C TYR A 57 -13.28 -8.31 3.33
N THR A 58 -14.43 -8.20 2.67
CA THR A 58 -15.65 -7.71 3.30
C THR A 58 -16.36 -8.83 4.04
N ASP A 59 -17.00 -8.51 5.16
CA ASP A 59 -17.74 -9.49 5.95
C ASP A 59 -18.81 -10.21 5.12
N ARG A 60 -19.46 -9.48 4.20
CA ARG A 60 -20.40 -10.04 3.23
C ARG A 60 -19.77 -11.13 2.37
N LYS A 61 -18.63 -10.85 1.72
CA LYS A 61 -17.92 -11.83 0.91
C LYS A 61 -17.39 -12.99 1.74
N CYS A 62 -16.99 -12.74 2.99
CA CYS A 62 -16.58 -13.80 3.89
C CYS A 62 -17.74 -14.77 4.15
N ILE A 63 -18.92 -14.25 4.46
CA ILE A 63 -20.13 -15.05 4.69
C ILE A 63 -20.56 -15.79 3.42
N GLU A 64 -20.64 -15.10 2.27
CA GLU A 64 -21.05 -15.70 0.99
C GLU A 64 -20.14 -16.86 0.56
N ASN A 65 -18.84 -16.77 0.88
CA ASN A 65 -17.85 -17.79 0.53
C ASN A 65 -17.56 -18.79 1.67
N GLY A 66 -18.29 -18.72 2.79
CA GLY A 66 -18.10 -19.62 3.93
C GLY A 66 -16.71 -19.52 4.58
N VAL A 67 -16.04 -18.38 4.47
CA VAL A 67 -14.73 -18.12 5.08
C VAL A 67 -14.86 -17.24 6.32
N GLN A 68 -13.95 -17.42 7.28
CA GLN A 68 -13.93 -16.61 8.49
C GLN A 68 -13.65 -15.15 8.16
N GLN A 69 -14.36 -14.24 8.84
CA GLN A 69 -14.10 -12.80 8.76
C GLN A 69 -12.66 -12.45 9.12
N LEU A 70 -12.10 -11.45 8.44
CA LEU A 70 -10.73 -11.04 8.64
C LEU A 70 -10.59 -10.19 9.91
N SER A 71 -9.72 -10.63 10.82
CA SER A 71 -9.39 -9.86 12.03
C SER A 71 -8.48 -8.68 11.70
N LYS A 72 -8.50 -7.64 12.54
CA LYS A 72 -7.64 -6.46 12.39
C LYS A 72 -6.15 -6.83 12.26
N LEU A 73 -5.65 -7.70 13.13
CA LEU A 73 -4.28 -8.20 13.10
C LEU A 73 -3.91 -8.87 11.76
N LYS A 74 -4.81 -9.71 11.22
CA LYS A 74 -4.60 -10.34 9.90
C LYS A 74 -4.61 -9.30 8.78
N ALA A 75 -5.51 -8.32 8.83
CA ALA A 75 -5.57 -7.24 7.84
C ALA A 75 -4.28 -6.41 7.84
N VAL A 76 -3.77 -6.01 9.01
CA VAL A 76 -2.47 -5.32 9.17
C VAL A 76 -1.35 -6.14 8.53
N ALA A 77 -1.26 -7.43 8.84
CA ALA A 77 -0.21 -8.30 8.31
C ALA A 77 -0.27 -8.40 6.78
N TYR A 78 -1.47 -8.51 6.20
CA TYR A 78 -1.65 -8.61 4.75
C TYR A 78 -1.23 -7.32 4.05
N ILE A 79 -1.70 -6.17 4.53
CA ILE A 79 -1.35 -4.86 3.95
C ILE A 79 0.15 -4.62 4.05
N HIS A 80 0.75 -4.87 5.21
CA HIS A 80 2.18 -4.70 5.42
C HIS A 80 3.02 -5.55 4.44
N LYS A 81 2.66 -6.83 4.28
CA LYS A 81 3.32 -7.74 3.34
C LYS A 81 3.22 -7.24 1.90
N GLU A 82 2.06 -6.74 1.51
CA GLU A 82 1.81 -6.33 0.14
C GLU A 82 2.51 -5.00 -0.21
N ILE A 83 2.50 -4.03 0.70
CA ILE A 83 3.29 -2.80 0.52
C ILE A 83 4.79 -3.13 0.44
N LEU A 84 5.31 -4.00 1.31
CA LEU A 84 6.69 -4.48 1.20
C LEU A 84 7.00 -5.07 -0.17
N ARG A 85 6.10 -5.92 -0.69
CA ARG A 85 6.24 -6.53 -2.02
C ARG A 85 6.28 -5.48 -3.13
N ILE A 86 5.42 -4.47 -3.07
CA ILE A 86 5.38 -3.36 -4.03
C ILE A 86 6.71 -2.60 -4.01
N HIS A 87 7.24 -2.27 -2.83
CA HIS A 87 8.52 -1.59 -2.69
C HIS A 87 9.68 -2.44 -3.23
N MET A 88 9.71 -3.74 -2.92
CA MET A 88 10.74 -4.64 -3.43
C MET A 88 10.71 -4.75 -4.96
N LYS A 89 9.51 -4.90 -5.55
CA LYS A 89 9.34 -4.95 -7.01
C LYS A 89 9.84 -3.68 -7.68
N ARG A 90 9.58 -2.51 -7.09
CA ARG A 90 10.08 -1.22 -7.60
C ARG A 90 11.59 -1.10 -7.53
N ARG A 91 12.20 -1.49 -6.41
CA ARG A 91 13.66 -1.50 -6.25
C ARG A 91 14.33 -2.41 -7.28
N TYR A 92 13.77 -3.60 -7.49
CA TYR A 92 14.25 -4.53 -8.52
C TYR A 92 14.15 -3.91 -9.93
N ASN A 93 12.99 -3.35 -10.28
CA ASN A 93 12.80 -2.73 -11.60
C ASN A 93 13.74 -1.53 -11.82
N ALA A 94 13.93 -0.68 -10.80
CA ALA A 94 14.85 0.44 -10.87
C ALA A 94 16.29 -0.05 -11.10
N PHE A 95 16.73 -1.06 -10.35
CA PHE A 95 18.05 -1.67 -10.53
C PHE A 95 18.23 -2.26 -11.94
N SER A 96 17.25 -3.01 -12.43
CA SER A 96 17.28 -3.60 -13.78
C SER A 96 17.34 -2.54 -14.88
N ASN A 97 16.60 -1.44 -14.74
CA ASN A 97 16.57 -0.37 -15.73
C ASN A 97 17.91 0.39 -15.75
N THR A 98 18.50 0.68 -14.59
CA THR A 98 19.85 1.27 -14.52
C THR A 98 20.89 0.35 -15.15
N HIS A 99 20.79 -0.96 -14.90
CA HIS A 99 21.71 -1.94 -15.51
C HIS A 99 21.57 -2.01 -17.03
N ALA A 100 20.34 -2.02 -17.56
CA ALA A 100 20.10 -1.97 -18.99
C ALA A 100 20.67 -0.69 -19.62
N GLN A 101 20.47 0.48 -19.01
CA GLN A 101 21.02 1.75 -19.50
C GLN A 101 22.56 1.74 -19.55
N LEU A 102 23.23 1.10 -18.60
CA LEU A 102 24.69 0.97 -18.60
C LEU A 102 25.22 0.01 -19.68
N ILE A 103 24.44 -1.01 -20.07
CA ILE A 103 24.83 -1.97 -21.11
C ILE A 103 24.64 -1.37 -22.52
N PHE A 104 23.54 -0.65 -22.76
CA PHE A 104 23.22 -0.11 -24.09
C PHE A 104 23.87 1.24 -24.41
N ASN A 105 24.53 1.88 -23.44
CA ASN A 105 25.27 3.13 -23.64
C ASN A 105 26.80 2.94 -23.76
N ASN A 106 27.27 1.70 -23.96
CA ASN A 106 28.66 1.37 -24.34
C ASN A 106 28.69 0.78 -25.75
#